data_AF-A0A2W1BBK5-F1
#
_entry.id   AF-A0A2W1BBK5-F1
#
_cell.length_a   1.000
_cell.length_b   1.000
_cell.length_c   1.000
_cell.angle_alpha   90.00
_cell.angle_beta   90.00
_cell.angle_gamma   90.00
#
_symmetry.space_group_name_H-M   'P 1'
#
loop_
_entity.id
_entity.type
_entity.pdbx_description
1 polymer ?
#
loop_
_entity_poly.entity_id
_entity_poly.type
_entity_poly.pdbx_seq_one_letter_code
_entity_poly.pdbx_strand_id
1 'polypeptide(L)'
;MTDDALVCDIKNVLFIRFAFGFLQNFNGSSKTRRLSYLYTICFLVFFAVLSLFPNEVIYLSYRVLALIEYFILFMISFLTKEEYIHQSYKLIYGLDTIPGAKKIFQNLEYFLKVYFFVSVLTGSFVIGIVIYFRIQDTSSITNSLIITILDRMTRDIGAYSLIMFIGLLYSRVKLLRTYLDTKSTNTAWDRYSIKQYINMYERLSNTIDSAVPVKVTVCFLMHYPSLELSIN
;
A
#
# COMPACT_ATOMS: atom_id res chain seq x y z
N MET A 1 23.90 -9.95 -16.59
CA MET A 1 23.64 -8.98 -15.51
C MET A 1 22.75 -7.91 -16.11
N THR A 2 21.46 -8.23 -16.26
CA THR A 2 20.45 -7.27 -16.73
C THR A 2 20.10 -6.41 -15.52
N ASP A 3 20.40 -5.12 -15.59
CA ASP A 3 19.91 -4.17 -14.60
C ASP A 3 18.39 -4.37 -14.45
N ASP A 4 17.96 -4.77 -13.25
CA ASP A 4 16.56 -4.90 -12.87
C ASP A 4 15.94 -3.49 -12.86
N ALA A 5 15.66 -2.95 -14.04
CA ALA A 5 15.04 -1.64 -14.18
C ALA A 5 13.64 -1.70 -13.57
N LEU A 6 13.36 -0.77 -12.65
CA LEU A 6 12.04 -0.56 -12.09
C LEU A 6 11.20 0.31 -13.02
N VAL A 7 9.90 0.07 -13.01
CA VAL A 7 8.91 0.82 -13.79
C VAL A 7 8.78 2.28 -13.33
N CYS A 8 8.92 2.53 -12.03
CA CYS A 8 9.06 3.87 -11.44
C CYS A 8 9.88 3.82 -10.15
N ASP A 9 10.34 4.99 -9.68
CA ASP A 9 11.15 5.07 -8.47
C ASP A 9 10.28 5.04 -7.20
N ILE A 10 10.24 3.86 -6.58
CA ILE A 10 9.51 3.61 -5.33
C ILE A 10 10.41 3.63 -4.10
N LYS A 11 11.71 3.89 -4.24
CA LYS A 11 12.69 3.73 -3.13
C LYS A 11 12.34 4.60 -1.93
N ASN A 12 11.95 5.85 -2.16
CA ASN A 12 11.59 6.78 -1.09
C ASN A 12 10.40 6.28 -0.27
N VAL A 13 9.40 5.70 -0.95
CA VAL A 13 8.21 5.16 -0.29
C VAL A 13 8.59 3.95 0.58
N LEU A 14 9.39 3.03 0.05
CA LEU A 14 9.85 1.85 0.79
C LEU A 14 10.72 2.25 2.01
N PHE A 15 11.55 3.28 1.87
CA PHE A 15 12.35 3.79 2.99
C PHE A 15 11.47 4.40 4.10
N ILE A 16 10.45 5.17 3.73
CA ILE A 16 9.52 5.72 4.71
C ILE A 16 8.77 4.60 5.43
N ARG A 17 8.28 3.58 4.71
CA ARG A 17 7.65 2.40 5.34
C ARG A 17 8.58 1.74 6.35
N PHE A 18 9.85 1.57 6.00
CA PHE A 18 10.85 1.03 6.91
C PHE A 18 11.00 1.89 8.18
N ALA A 19 10.97 3.22 8.06
CA ALA A 19 11.02 4.10 9.22
C ALA A 19 9.86 3.86 10.21
N PHE A 20 8.69 3.43 9.73
CA PHE A 20 7.52 3.07 10.55
C PHE A 20 7.48 1.59 10.99
N GLY A 21 8.62 0.90 10.91
CA GLY A 21 8.78 -0.45 11.47
C GLY A 21 8.33 -1.58 10.54
N PHE A 22 8.03 -1.31 9.27
CA PHE A 22 7.76 -2.34 8.28
C PHE A 22 9.06 -2.91 7.71
N LEU A 23 9.16 -4.24 7.60
CA LEU A 23 10.42 -4.87 7.21
C LEU A 23 10.65 -4.73 5.71
N GLN A 24 11.75 -4.06 5.36
CA GLN A 24 12.23 -3.95 3.99
C GLN A 24 13.52 -4.76 3.81
N ASN A 25 13.58 -5.57 2.75
CA ASN A 25 14.84 -6.21 2.36
C ASN A 25 15.68 -5.24 1.51
N PHE A 26 16.56 -4.47 2.16
CA PHE A 26 17.56 -3.68 1.44
C PHE A 26 18.69 -4.57 0.93
N ASN A 27 19.18 -4.34 -0.29
CA ASN A 27 20.36 -5.00 -0.87
C ASN A 27 21.63 -4.58 -0.11
N GLY A 28 21.81 -5.15 1.08
CA GLY A 28 22.91 -4.86 1.98
C GLY A 28 23.59 -6.12 2.51
N SER A 29 24.61 -5.91 3.34
CA SER A 29 25.33 -7.00 4.01
C SER A 29 24.41 -7.85 4.91
N SER A 30 24.85 -9.07 5.24
CA SER A 30 24.13 -9.92 6.21
C SER A 30 23.93 -9.24 7.59
N LYS A 31 24.88 -8.37 7.99
CA LYS A 31 24.80 -7.61 9.25
C LYS A 31 23.69 -6.55 9.21
N THR A 32 23.63 -5.76 8.15
CA THR A 32 22.58 -4.75 7.97
C THR A 32 21.21 -5.40 7.92
N ARG A 33 21.10 -6.58 7.29
CA ARG A 33 19.84 -7.34 7.25
C ARG A 33 19.37 -7.72 8.66
N ARG A 34 20.27 -8.26 9.50
CA ARG A 34 19.96 -8.61 10.90
C ARG A 34 19.54 -7.39 11.73
N LEU A 35 20.20 -6.25 11.52
CA LEU A 35 19.82 -5.00 12.19
C LEU A 35 18.43 -4.54 11.78
N SER A 36 18.05 -4.66 10.50
CA SER A 36 16.68 -4.35 10.06
C SER A 36 15.63 -5.22 10.76
N TYR A 37 15.87 -6.54 10.90
CA TYR A 37 14.96 -7.41 11.67
C TYR A 37 14.84 -6.96 13.12
N LEU A 38 15.97 -6.74 13.80
CA LEU A 38 15.97 -6.32 15.19
C LEU A 38 15.26 -4.98 15.37
N TYR A 39 15.53 -4.01 14.50
CA TYR A 39 14.88 -2.71 14.49
C TYR A 39 13.36 -2.85 14.39
N THR A 40 12.86 -3.62 13.42
CA THR A 40 11.41 -3.78 13.21
C THR A 40 10.71 -4.43 14.40
N ILE A 41 11.34 -5.43 15.03
CA ILE A 41 10.80 -6.08 16.24
C ILE A 41 10.81 -5.11 17.43
N CYS A 42 11.92 -4.39 17.65
CA CYS A 42 12.01 -3.39 18.70
C CYS A 42 11.01 -2.25 18.50
N PHE A 43 10.81 -1.80 17.26
CA PHE A 43 9.83 -0.78 16.91
C PHE A 43 8.42 -1.26 17.22
N LEU A 44 8.05 -2.48 16.83
CA LEU A 44 6.74 -3.07 17.15
C LEU A 44 6.49 -3.09 18.66
N VAL A 45 7.45 -3.56 19.45
CA VAL A 45 7.31 -3.63 20.92
C VAL A 45 7.18 -2.23 21.52
N PHE A 46 8.04 -1.30 21.10
CA PHE A 46 8.00 0.08 21.56
C PHE A 46 6.68 0.76 21.21
N PHE A 47 6.22 0.61 19.97
CA PHE A 47 4.96 1.14 19.49
C PHE A 47 3.77 0.53 20.24
N ALA A 48 3.78 -0.78 20.51
CA ALA A 48 2.73 -1.43 21.29
C ALA A 48 2.66 -0.90 22.73
N VAL A 49 3.80 -0.67 23.38
CA VAL A 49 3.85 -0.08 24.73
C VAL A 49 3.30 1.35 24.70
N LEU A 50 3.72 2.17 23.73
CA LEU A 50 3.20 3.54 23.59
C LEU A 50 1.69 3.56 23.33
N SER A 51 1.20 2.70 22.43
CA SER A 51 -0.22 2.60 22.09
C SER A 51 -1.06 2.01 23.22
N LEU A 52 -0.47 1.32 24.20
CA LEU A 52 -1.13 0.79 25.41
C LEU A 52 -0.99 1.69 26.64
N PHE A 53 -0.21 2.78 26.58
CA PHE A 53 -0.11 3.76 27.66
C PHE A 53 -1.47 4.43 27.96
N PRO A 54 -1.88 4.64 29.23
CA PRO A 54 -3.18 5.22 29.56
C PRO A 54 -3.41 6.55 28.85
N ASN A 55 -4.56 6.70 28.20
CA ASN A 55 -4.95 7.91 27.49
C ASN A 55 -6.46 8.09 27.64
N GLU A 56 -6.87 9.16 28.32
CA GLU A 56 -8.28 9.43 28.63
C GLU A 56 -9.06 9.93 27.41
N VAL A 57 -8.38 10.36 26.34
CA VAL A 57 -9.00 10.96 25.16
C VAL A 57 -9.62 9.89 24.24
N ILE A 58 -9.03 8.68 24.21
CA ILE A 58 -9.37 7.61 23.26
C ILE A 58 -9.75 6.34 24.02
N TYR A 59 -10.90 5.77 23.66
CA TYR A 59 -11.35 4.51 24.22
C TYR A 59 -10.33 3.40 24.04
N LEU A 60 -10.10 2.62 25.11
CA LEU A 60 -9.19 1.48 25.11
C LEU A 60 -9.53 0.47 24.00
N SER A 61 -10.82 0.22 23.75
CA SER A 61 -11.30 -0.68 22.68
C SER A 61 -10.79 -0.27 21.30
N TYR A 62 -10.84 1.02 20.97
CA TYR A 62 -10.33 1.54 19.70
C TYR A 62 -8.82 1.32 19.55
N ARG A 63 -8.07 1.56 20.63
CA ARG A 63 -6.61 1.40 20.65
C ARG A 63 -6.19 -0.06 20.47
N VAL A 64 -6.90 -0.99 21.12
CA VAL A 64 -6.66 -2.43 20.95
C VAL A 64 -6.95 -2.86 19.51
N LEU A 65 -8.06 -2.41 18.92
CA LEU A 65 -8.38 -2.70 17.52
C LEU A 65 -7.33 -2.15 16.56
N ALA A 66 -6.88 -0.90 16.76
CA ALA A 66 -5.82 -0.29 15.96
C ALA A 66 -4.49 -1.05 16.09
N LEU A 67 -4.15 -1.52 17.30
CA LEU A 67 -2.96 -2.34 17.53
C LEU A 67 -3.05 -3.69 16.82
N ILE A 68 -4.22 -4.35 16.84
CA ILE A 68 -4.45 -5.61 16.12
C ILE A 68 -4.29 -5.40 14.61
N GLU A 69 -4.90 -4.34 14.07
CA GLU A 69 -4.78 -3.97 12.66
C GLU A 69 -3.31 -3.74 12.26
N TYR A 70 -2.57 -2.96 13.06
CA TYR A 70 -1.14 -2.74 12.86
C TYR A 70 -0.35 -4.05 12.92
N PHE A 71 -0.62 -4.91 13.92
CA PHE A 71 0.07 -6.19 14.07
C PHE A 71 -0.15 -7.11 12.87
N ILE A 72 -1.37 -7.16 12.32
CA ILE A 72 -1.66 -7.91 11.09
C ILE A 72 -0.83 -7.37 9.92
N LEU A 73 -0.82 -6.04 9.70
CA LEU A 73 -0.04 -5.40 8.64
C LEU A 73 1.47 -5.63 8.81
N PHE A 74 1.95 -5.56 10.05
CA PHE A 74 3.33 -5.86 10.40
C PHE A 74 3.67 -7.32 10.07
N MET A 75 2.84 -8.28 10.48
CA MET A 75 3.09 -9.71 10.21
C MET A 75 3.12 -10.00 8.71
N ILE A 76 2.22 -9.39 7.93
CA ILE A 76 2.24 -9.48 6.46
C ILE A 76 3.56 -8.95 5.91
N SER A 77 3.98 -7.74 6.31
CA SER A 77 5.25 -7.14 5.87
C SER A 77 6.46 -7.98 6.29
N PHE A 78 6.47 -8.47 7.53
CA PHE A 78 7.55 -9.27 8.10
C PHE A 78 7.73 -10.62 7.41
N LEU A 79 6.63 -11.32 7.12
CA LEU A 79 6.66 -12.62 6.41
C LEU A 79 7.07 -12.46 4.95
N THR A 80 6.55 -11.43 4.29
CA THR A 80 6.75 -11.20 2.85
C THR A 80 8.05 -10.47 2.53
N LYS A 81 8.67 -9.84 3.55
CA LYS A 81 9.89 -9.02 3.46
C LYS A 81 9.81 -7.88 2.44
N GLU A 82 8.58 -7.55 2.04
CA GLU A 82 8.23 -6.60 0.96
C GLU A 82 8.94 -6.83 -0.38
N GLU A 83 9.54 -8.01 -0.56
CA GLU A 83 10.20 -8.40 -1.83
C GLU A 83 9.18 -8.43 -2.97
N TYR A 84 7.94 -8.81 -2.66
CA TYR A 84 6.85 -8.87 -3.63
C TYR A 84 6.53 -7.50 -4.25
N ILE A 85 6.62 -6.40 -3.49
CA ILE A 85 6.36 -5.04 -4.02
C ILE A 85 7.46 -4.70 -5.00
N HIS A 86 8.72 -4.86 -4.60
CA HIS A 86 9.86 -4.59 -5.47
C HIS A 86 9.83 -5.46 -6.73
N GLN A 87 9.49 -6.74 -6.61
CA GLN A 87 9.33 -7.65 -7.73
C GLN A 87 8.18 -7.25 -8.65
N SER A 88 7.04 -6.82 -8.11
CA SER A 88 5.89 -6.38 -8.89
C SER A 88 6.23 -5.17 -9.78
N TYR A 89 7.06 -4.26 -9.28
CA TYR A 89 7.51 -3.05 -9.98
C TYR A 89 8.69 -3.29 -10.94
N LYS A 90 9.19 -4.52 -11.10
CA LYS A 90 10.15 -4.83 -12.16
C LYS A 90 9.51 -4.65 -13.53
N LEU A 91 10.32 -4.15 -14.46
CA LEU A 91 9.90 -3.89 -15.83
C LEU A 91 9.56 -5.18 -16.57
N ILE A 92 8.33 -5.26 -17.10
CA ILE A 92 7.88 -6.34 -17.96
C ILE A 92 8.05 -5.90 -19.41
N TYR A 93 9.10 -6.41 -20.06
CA TYR A 93 9.35 -6.13 -21.47
C TYR A 93 8.13 -6.47 -22.33
N GLY A 94 7.81 -5.61 -23.30
CA GLY A 94 6.64 -5.75 -24.17
C GLY A 94 5.36 -5.13 -23.62
N LEU A 95 5.12 -5.17 -22.31
CA LEU A 95 3.96 -4.51 -21.68
C LEU A 95 4.32 -3.09 -21.23
N ASP A 96 5.41 -2.96 -20.49
CA ASP A 96 5.85 -1.69 -19.88
C ASP A 96 6.68 -0.83 -20.86
N THR A 97 7.01 -1.38 -22.03
CA THR A 97 7.79 -0.70 -23.10
C THR A 97 6.91 -0.12 -24.22
N ILE A 98 5.59 -0.12 -24.05
CA ILE A 98 4.63 0.41 -25.04
C ILE A 98 4.75 1.96 -25.12
N PRO A 99 4.55 2.57 -26.30
CA PRO A 99 4.49 4.03 -26.42
C PRO A 99 3.48 4.64 -25.43
N GLY A 100 3.90 5.65 -24.67
CA GLY A 100 3.08 6.28 -23.64
C GLY A 100 3.16 5.66 -22.24
N ALA A 101 3.77 4.47 -22.09
CA ALA A 101 3.97 3.82 -20.79
C ALA A 101 4.70 4.69 -19.78
N LYS A 102 5.79 5.34 -20.21
CA LYS A 102 6.58 6.24 -19.36
C LYS A 102 5.74 7.34 -18.71
N LYS A 103 4.81 7.96 -19.46
CA LYS A 103 3.94 9.02 -18.95
C LYS A 103 2.95 8.48 -17.90
N ILE A 104 2.39 7.30 -18.13
CA ILE A 104 1.47 6.66 -17.17
C ILE A 104 2.19 6.32 -15.87
N PHE A 105 3.41 5.77 -15.95
CA PHE A 105 4.19 5.44 -14.75
C PHE A 105 4.73 6.65 -14.01
N GLN A 106 5.07 7.74 -14.70
CA GLN A 106 5.38 9.03 -14.06
C GLN A 106 4.17 9.60 -13.31
N ASN A 107 2.98 9.51 -13.91
CA ASN A 107 1.75 9.92 -13.22
C ASN A 107 1.45 9.05 -12.01
N LEU A 108 1.72 7.74 -12.08
CA LEU A 108 1.60 6.83 -10.94
C LEU A 108 2.58 7.22 -9.83
N GLU A 109 3.85 7.48 -10.15
CA GLU A 109 4.85 7.92 -9.17
C GLU A 109 4.44 9.22 -8.48
N TYR A 110 3.98 10.19 -9.26
CA TYR A 110 3.45 11.45 -8.72
C TYR A 110 2.22 11.22 -7.83
N PHE A 111 1.27 10.40 -8.29
CA PHE A 111 0.09 10.03 -7.51
C PHE A 111 0.47 9.40 -6.18
N LEU A 112 1.42 8.47 -6.16
CA LEU A 112 1.89 7.82 -4.95
C LEU A 112 2.48 8.85 -3.98
N LYS A 113 3.38 9.71 -4.45
CA LYS A 113 3.99 10.78 -3.62
C LYS A 113 2.94 11.73 -3.04
N VAL A 114 1.99 12.18 -3.86
CA VAL A 114 0.92 13.09 -3.42
C VAL A 114 -0.03 12.41 -2.46
N TYR A 115 -0.48 11.19 -2.79
CA TYR A 115 -1.40 10.42 -1.93
C TYR A 115 -0.80 10.19 -0.55
N PHE A 116 0.50 9.86 -0.49
CA PHE A 116 1.21 9.73 0.77
C PHE A 116 1.12 11.03 1.60
N PHE A 117 1.46 12.16 1.00
CA PHE A 117 1.45 13.45 1.69
C PHE A 117 0.02 13.85 2.13
N VAL A 118 -0.96 13.65 1.27
CA VAL A 118 -2.37 13.94 1.58
C VAL A 118 -2.90 13.04 2.69
N SER A 119 -2.58 11.74 2.69
CA SER A 119 -3.01 10.82 3.77
C SER A 119 -2.45 11.26 5.12
N VAL A 120 -1.17 11.61 5.15
CA VAL A 120 -0.48 12.09 6.35
C VAL A 120 -1.09 13.40 6.87
N LEU A 121 -1.34 14.37 5.96
CA LEU A 121 -1.92 15.67 6.33
C LEU A 121 -3.38 15.56 6.77
N THR A 122 -4.21 14.83 6.02
CA THR A 122 -5.64 14.68 6.33
C THR A 122 -5.85 13.94 7.65
N GLY A 123 -5.08 12.88 7.90
CA GLY A 123 -5.09 12.18 9.19
C GLY A 123 -4.74 13.10 10.35
N SER A 124 -3.67 13.90 10.21
CA SER A 124 -3.23 14.84 11.23
C SER A 124 -4.25 15.97 11.47
N PHE A 125 -4.88 16.48 10.40
CA PHE A 125 -5.85 17.57 10.47
C PHE A 125 -7.17 17.14 11.13
N VAL A 126 -7.69 15.96 10.77
CA VAL A 126 -8.92 15.40 11.37
C VAL A 126 -8.71 15.14 12.86
N ILE A 127 -7.55 14.60 13.24
CA ILE A 127 -7.19 14.38 14.65
C ILE A 127 -7.12 15.73 15.38
N GLY A 128 -6.45 16.74 14.80
CA GLY A 128 -6.37 18.08 15.36
C GLY A 128 -7.74 18.71 15.65
N ILE A 129 -8.69 18.57 14.72
CA ILE A 129 -10.08 19.04 14.90
C ILE A 129 -10.78 18.30 16.04
N VAL A 130 -10.69 16.97 16.07
CA VAL A 130 -11.34 16.16 17.12
C VAL A 130 -10.82 16.51 18.51
N ILE A 131 -9.51 16.77 18.64
CA ILE A 131 -8.93 17.23 19.91
C ILE A 131 -9.41 18.65 20.26
N TYR A 132 -9.40 19.59 19.31
CA TYR A 132 -9.83 20.97 19.55
C TYR A 132 -11.26 21.05 20.08
N PHE A 133 -12.17 20.22 19.57
CA PHE A 133 -13.56 20.20 20.03
C PHE A 133 -13.80 19.42 21.35
N ARG A 134 -12.87 18.54 21.76
CA ARG A 134 -13.05 17.71 22.96
C ARG A 134 -12.36 18.24 24.22
N ILE A 135 -11.34 19.08 24.11
CA ILE A 135 -10.45 19.36 25.24
C ILE A 135 -10.45 20.84 25.60
N GLN A 136 -11.14 21.16 26.71
CA GLN A 136 -11.21 22.50 27.28
C GLN A 136 -10.14 22.75 28.37
N ASP A 137 -9.41 21.73 28.84
CA ASP A 137 -8.43 21.85 29.94
C ASP A 137 -7.03 21.29 29.58
N THR A 138 -6.00 22.10 29.84
CA THR A 138 -4.68 22.06 29.22
C THR A 138 -3.57 21.53 30.15
N SER A 139 -2.91 20.44 29.74
CA SER A 139 -1.47 20.14 29.98
C SER A 139 -1.07 18.70 29.60
N SER A 140 -2.00 17.74 29.65
CA SER A 140 -1.79 16.32 29.25
C SER A 140 -1.87 16.09 27.71
N ILE A 141 -2.21 17.14 26.96
CA ILE A 141 -2.71 17.06 25.58
C ILE A 141 -1.62 16.71 24.56
N THR A 142 -0.39 17.20 24.73
CA THR A 142 0.67 17.08 23.71
C THR A 142 1.15 15.65 23.52
N ASN A 143 1.33 14.88 24.60
CA ASN A 143 1.77 13.49 24.51
C ASN A 143 0.68 12.59 23.92
N SER A 144 -0.58 12.81 24.30
CA SER A 144 -1.75 12.07 23.77
C SER A 144 -1.93 12.29 22.26
N LEU A 145 -1.72 13.53 21.79
CA LEU A 145 -1.79 13.89 20.38
C LEU A 145 -0.74 13.17 19.53
N ILE A 146 0.52 13.19 19.96
CA ILE A 146 1.62 12.60 19.19
C ILE A 146 1.42 11.09 19.02
N ILE A 147 1.01 10.39 20.08
CA ILE A 147 0.75 8.95 20.02
C ILE A 147 -0.41 8.63 19.05
N THR A 148 -1.47 9.44 19.07
CA THR A 148 -2.63 9.24 18.20
C THR A 148 -2.29 9.47 16.72
N ILE A 149 -1.52 10.52 16.44
CA ILE A 149 -1.04 10.82 15.08
C ILE A 149 -0.10 9.71 14.59
N LEU A 150 0.83 9.28 15.44
CA LEU A 150 1.76 8.18 15.13
C LEU A 150 0.99 6.88 14.82
N ASP A 151 -0.03 6.56 15.62
CA ASP A 151 -0.84 5.36 15.43
C ASP A 151 -1.61 5.39 14.10
N ARG A 152 -2.16 6.54 13.73
CA ARG A 152 -2.84 6.71 12.45
C ARG A 152 -1.87 6.61 11.28
N MET A 153 -0.74 7.32 11.34
CA MET A 153 0.27 7.30 10.27
C MET A 153 0.80 5.88 10.04
N THR A 154 1.08 5.14 11.11
CA THR A 154 1.63 3.79 10.99
C THR A 154 0.67 2.84 10.28
N ARG A 155 -0.64 2.96 10.53
CA ARG A 155 -1.68 2.17 9.83
C ARG A 155 -1.83 2.54 8.36
N ASP A 156 -1.93 3.84 8.06
CA ASP A 156 -2.04 4.33 6.68
C ASP A 156 -0.82 3.87 5.84
N ILE A 157 0.37 3.89 6.45
CA ILE A 157 1.62 3.43 5.83
C ILE A 157 1.63 1.91 5.64
N GLY A 158 1.13 1.13 6.59
CA GLY A 158 1.00 -0.31 6.42
C GLY A 158 0.09 -0.68 5.24
N ALA A 159 -1.07 -0.02 5.15
CA ALA A 159 -2.03 -0.21 4.05
C ALA A 159 -1.51 0.25 2.68
N TYR A 160 -0.50 1.12 2.66
CA TYR A 160 0.03 1.73 1.44
C TYR A 160 0.56 0.70 0.41
N SER A 161 1.01 -0.48 0.82
CA SER A 161 1.45 -1.56 -0.10
C SER A 161 0.37 -1.95 -1.09
N LEU A 162 -0.86 -2.03 -0.61
CA LEU A 162 -2.00 -2.44 -1.41
C LEU A 162 -2.32 -1.37 -2.44
N ILE A 163 -2.19 -0.09 -2.06
CA ILE A 163 -2.36 1.06 -2.97
C ILE A 163 -1.28 1.05 -4.05
N MET A 164 -0.03 0.77 -3.71
CA MET A 164 1.05 0.61 -4.68
C MET A 164 0.74 -0.51 -5.67
N PHE A 165 0.37 -1.69 -5.16
CA PHE A 165 0.07 -2.85 -6.01
C PHE A 165 -1.12 -2.57 -6.95
N ILE A 166 -2.23 -2.08 -6.42
CA ILE A 166 -3.43 -1.75 -7.21
C ILE A 166 -3.13 -0.63 -8.22
N GLY A 167 -2.39 0.40 -7.82
CA GLY A 167 -2.03 1.51 -8.71
C GLY A 167 -1.16 1.05 -9.88
N LEU A 168 -0.22 0.14 -9.65
CA LEU A 168 0.57 -0.47 -10.71
C LEU A 168 -0.27 -1.35 -11.64
N LEU A 169 -1.11 -2.21 -11.07
CA LEU A 169 -1.99 -3.09 -11.84
C LEU A 169 -2.95 -2.28 -12.71
N TYR A 170 -3.57 -1.25 -12.14
CA TYR A 170 -4.42 -0.31 -12.87
C TYR A 170 -3.66 0.36 -14.02
N SER A 171 -2.43 0.81 -13.78
CA SER A 171 -1.60 1.45 -14.81
C SER A 171 -1.28 0.50 -15.96
N ARG A 172 -0.95 -0.76 -15.67
CA ARG A 172 -0.68 -1.80 -16.67
C ARG A 172 -1.93 -2.18 -17.47
N VAL A 173 -3.07 -2.34 -16.81
CA VAL A 173 -4.36 -2.59 -17.48
C VAL A 173 -4.75 -1.40 -18.36
N LYS A 174 -4.57 -0.17 -17.88
CA LYS A 174 -4.82 1.04 -18.67
C LYS A 174 -3.93 1.09 -19.90
N LEU A 175 -2.65 0.75 -19.79
CA LEU A 175 -1.74 0.66 -20.93
C LEU A 175 -2.19 -0.36 -21.97
N LEU A 176 -2.57 -1.56 -21.51
CA LEU A 176 -3.08 -2.61 -22.39
C LEU A 176 -4.32 -2.14 -23.15
N ARG A 177 -5.25 -1.46 -22.47
CA ARG A 177 -6.45 -0.89 -23.08
C ARG A 177 -6.11 0.21 -24.11
N THR A 178 -5.27 1.19 -23.74
CA THR A 178 -4.88 2.27 -24.65
C THR A 178 -4.14 1.73 -25.89
N TYR A 179 -3.33 0.68 -25.72
CA TYR A 179 -2.68 0.01 -26.84
C TYR A 179 -3.68 -0.62 -27.81
N LEU A 180 -4.72 -1.29 -27.30
CA LEU A 180 -5.79 -1.84 -28.13
C LEU A 180 -6.55 -0.75 -28.89
N ASP A 181 -6.97 0.31 -28.19
CA ASP A 181 -7.79 1.40 -28.75
C ASP A 181 -7.05 2.15 -29.88
N THR A 182 -5.74 2.33 -29.73
CA THR A 182 -4.89 3.03 -30.72
C THR A 182 -4.48 2.16 -31.92
N LYS A 183 -4.41 0.84 -31.73
CA LYS A 183 -4.05 -0.10 -32.81
C LYS A 183 -5.27 -0.52 -33.64
N SER A 184 -6.45 -0.65 -33.01
CA SER A 184 -7.70 -1.03 -33.69
C SER A 184 -8.19 0.03 -34.68
N THR A 185 -7.83 1.30 -34.45
CA THR A 185 -8.21 2.43 -35.31
C THR A 185 -7.34 2.56 -36.56
N ASN A 186 -6.12 1.99 -36.55
CA ASN A 186 -5.12 2.24 -37.60
C ASN A 186 -4.67 0.99 -38.38
N THR A 187 -5.11 -0.22 -38.01
CA THR A 187 -4.61 -1.45 -38.66
C THR A 187 -5.65 -2.57 -38.63
N ALA A 188 -5.81 -3.28 -39.77
CA ALA A 188 -6.52 -4.55 -39.80
C ALA A 188 -5.83 -5.52 -38.82
N TRP A 189 -6.61 -6.19 -37.97
CA TRP A 189 -6.09 -7.09 -36.94
C TRP A 189 -5.43 -8.31 -37.59
N ASP A 190 -4.13 -8.24 -37.80
CA ASP A 190 -3.36 -9.38 -38.29
C ASP A 190 -3.16 -10.41 -37.17
N ARG A 191 -2.85 -11.66 -37.53
CA ARG A 191 -2.63 -12.75 -36.56
C ARG A 191 -1.49 -12.45 -35.57
N TYR A 192 -0.50 -11.65 -35.98
CA TYR A 192 0.62 -11.28 -35.13
C TYR A 192 0.20 -10.31 -34.01
N SER A 193 -0.68 -9.36 -34.31
CA SER A 193 -1.21 -8.38 -33.35
C SER A 193 -2.04 -9.05 -32.24
N ILE A 194 -2.86 -10.04 -32.60
CA ILE A 194 -3.64 -10.85 -31.67
C ILE A 194 -2.70 -11.67 -30.76
N LYS A 195 -1.69 -12.33 -31.34
CA LYS A 195 -0.71 -13.12 -30.57
C LYS A 195 0.09 -12.24 -29.61
N GLN A 196 0.47 -11.03 -30.03
CA GLN A 196 1.15 -10.07 -29.18
C GLN A 196 0.28 -9.64 -27.99
N TYR A 197 -1.01 -9.40 -28.21
CA TYR A 197 -1.95 -9.06 -27.15
C TYR A 197 -2.13 -10.21 -26.14
N ILE A 198 -2.34 -11.44 -26.62
CA ILE A 198 -2.45 -12.62 -25.74
C ILE A 198 -1.20 -12.75 -24.87
N ASN A 199 -0.01 -12.61 -25.46
CA ASN A 199 1.25 -12.65 -24.71
C ASN A 199 1.37 -11.53 -23.66
N MET A 200 0.87 -10.32 -23.94
CA MET A 200 0.85 -9.23 -22.96
C MET A 200 -0.11 -9.53 -21.80
N TYR A 201 -1.29 -10.07 -22.11
CA TYR A 201 -2.29 -10.46 -21.12
C TYR A 201 -1.81 -11.60 -20.23
N GLU A 202 -1.23 -12.66 -20.80
CA GLU A 202 -0.65 -13.78 -20.05
C GLU A 202 0.47 -13.30 -19.12
N ARG A 203 1.35 -12.41 -19.60
CA ARG A 203 2.40 -11.81 -18.75
C ARG A 203 1.82 -11.03 -17.57
N LEU A 204 0.75 -10.28 -17.79
CA LEU A 204 0.06 -9.57 -16.71
C LEU A 204 -0.58 -10.55 -15.71
N SER A 205 -1.28 -11.59 -16.20
CA SER A 205 -1.90 -12.62 -15.36
C SER A 205 -0.87 -13.35 -14.51
N ASN A 206 0.24 -13.79 -15.10
CA ASN A 206 1.32 -14.47 -14.40
C ASN A 206 1.96 -13.59 -13.30
N THR A 207 1.93 -12.26 -13.47
CA THR A 207 2.42 -11.32 -12.45
C THR A 207 1.45 -11.23 -11.25
N ILE A 208 0.15 -11.38 -11.49
CA ILE A 208 -0.87 -11.42 -10.44
C ILE A 208 -0.78 -12.73 -9.66
N ASP A 209 -0.64 -13.86 -10.36
CA ASP A 209 -0.54 -15.18 -9.73
C ASP A 209 0.71 -15.34 -8.85
N SER A 210 1.78 -14.62 -9.18
CA SER A 210 3.02 -14.58 -8.38
C SER A 210 2.99 -13.60 -7.21
N ALA A 211 1.96 -12.74 -7.08
CA ALA A 211 1.81 -11.79 -5.98
C ALA A 211 1.16 -12.44 -4.75
N VAL A 212 1.88 -13.38 -4.12
CA VAL A 212 1.36 -14.33 -3.12
C VAL A 212 0.73 -13.71 -1.84
N PRO A 213 1.06 -12.49 -1.34
CA PRO A 213 0.32 -11.92 -0.23
C PRO A 213 -0.89 -11.07 -0.65
N VAL A 214 -1.00 -10.70 -1.93
CA VAL A 214 -2.09 -9.84 -2.44
C VAL A 214 -3.13 -10.68 -3.18
N LYS A 215 -3.48 -11.84 -2.62
CA LYS A 215 -4.76 -12.47 -2.97
C LYS A 215 -5.86 -11.57 -2.43
N VAL A 216 -6.27 -10.60 -3.24
CA VAL A 216 -7.43 -9.75 -2.98
C VAL A 216 -8.63 -10.68 -2.87
N THR A 217 -8.96 -11.06 -1.64
CA THR A 217 -10.18 -11.80 -1.37
C THR A 217 -11.28 -10.75 -1.40
N VAL A 218 -11.98 -10.65 -2.53
CA VAL A 218 -13.15 -9.79 -2.66
C VAL A 218 -14.23 -10.38 -1.75
N CYS A 219 -14.29 -9.92 -0.50
CA CYS A 219 -15.42 -10.21 0.37
C CYS A 219 -16.61 -9.41 -0.13
N PHE A 220 -17.54 -10.08 -0.80
CA PHE A 220 -18.89 -9.55 -0.99
C PHE A 220 -19.56 -9.52 0.40
N LEU A 221 -19.56 -8.35 1.03
CA LEU A 221 -20.49 -8.06 2.10
C LEU A 221 -21.88 -7.99 1.47
N MET A 222 -22.55 -9.14 1.36
CA MET A 222 -23.98 -9.18 1.10
C MET A 222 -24.66 -8.58 2.34
N HIS A 223 -24.93 -7.28 2.30
CA HIS A 223 -25.84 -6.64 3.22
C HIS A 223 -27.23 -7.20 2.91
N TYR A 224 -27.64 -8.24 3.63
CA TYR A 224 -29.03 -8.65 3.66
C TYR A 224 -29.81 -7.53 4.34
N PRO A 225 -30.69 -6.79 3.65
CA PRO A 225 -31.69 -6.03 4.37
C PRO A 225 -32.56 -7.06 5.08
N SER A 226 -32.61 -7.01 6.40
CA SER A 226 -33.62 -7.72 7.17
C SER A 226 -34.98 -7.23 6.69
N LEU A 227 -35.60 -8.01 5.80
CA LEU A 227 -36.99 -7.86 5.45
C LEU A 227 -37.76 -8.26 6.71
N GLU A 228 -38.10 -7.27 7.55
CA GLU A 228 -39.15 -7.45 8.56
C GLU A 228 -40.45 -7.74 7.81
N LEU A 229 -40.71 -9.03 7.61
CA LEU A 229 -42.04 -9.54 7.32
C LEU A 229 -42.84 -9.41 8.62
N SER A 230 -43.49 -8.25 8.81
CA SER A 230 -44.65 -8.17 9.68
C SER A 230 -45.76 -9.00 9.05
N ILE A 231 -45.93 -10.22 9.56
CA ILE A 231 -47.17 -10.97 9.43
C ILE A 231 -47.82 -10.97 10.81
N ASN A 232 -48.98 -10.29 10.83
CA ASN A 232 -49.96 -10.07 11.90
C ASN A 232 -49.69 -8.94 12.88
#